data_AF-A0A2T4VH64-F1
#
_entry.id   AF-A0A2T4VH64-F1
#
_cell.length_a   1.000
_cell.length_b   1.000
_cell.length_c   1.000
_cell.angle_alpha   90.00
_cell.angle_beta   90.00
_cell.angle_gamma   90.00
#
_symmetry.space_group_name_H-M   'P 1'
#
loop_
_entity.id
_entity.type
_entity.pdbx_description
1 polymer ?
#
loop_
_entity_poly.entity_id
_entity_poly.type
_entity_poly.pdbx_seq_one_letter_code
_entity_poly.pdbx_strand_id
1 'polypeptide(L)'
;MLLGAGKATPAADVAPQSMKLHRLAIVDDKGVERLVLEADSTEVRIDGKVQKVKKARHGLILFNANGDEVGGMSTIDGEGSAIILDGYMGNDVSERVGFVVKPDGSAYLFVNDGQRQERVHLGVDEARNTSFKLLDGQEQPRVDARVQPDGKTEWSGTGAPANKAEPKAR
;
A
#
# COMPACT_ATOMS: atom_id res chain seq x y z
N MET A 1 40.85 -62.00 2.30
CA MET A 1 39.82 -61.63 1.31
C MET A 1 39.34 -60.24 1.68
N LEU A 2 39.70 -59.21 0.89
CA LEU A 2 39.32 -57.81 1.13
C LEU A 2 37.83 -57.63 0.79
N LEU A 3 37.06 -57.03 1.70
CA LEU A 3 35.73 -56.46 1.41
C LEU A 3 35.83 -54.95 1.66
N GLY A 4 35.61 -54.19 0.60
CA GLY A 4 35.90 -52.77 0.52
C GLY A 4 34.98 -51.89 1.36
N ALA A 5 35.56 -50.86 1.96
CA ALA A 5 34.82 -49.76 2.57
C ALA A 5 34.22 -48.88 1.46
N GLY A 6 32.90 -48.97 1.27
CA GLY A 6 32.16 -48.00 0.47
C GLY A 6 32.18 -46.65 1.19
N LYS A 7 32.82 -45.65 0.59
CA LYS A 7 32.69 -44.25 1.03
C LYS A 7 31.24 -43.82 0.76
N ALA A 8 30.48 -43.61 1.83
CA ALA A 8 29.20 -42.91 1.72
C ALA A 8 29.47 -41.47 1.27
N THR A 9 29.00 -41.11 0.08
CA THR A 9 28.96 -39.73 -0.39
C THR A 9 28.01 -38.96 0.53
N PRO A 10 28.40 -37.80 1.11
CA PRO A 10 27.47 -36.98 1.88
C PRO A 10 26.33 -36.56 0.95
N ALA A 11 25.09 -36.78 1.37
CA ALA A 11 23.93 -36.23 0.68
C ALA A 11 24.13 -34.70 0.60
N ALA A 12 24.08 -34.15 -0.61
CA ALA A 12 24.15 -32.72 -0.81
C ALA A 12 23.06 -32.05 0.03
N ASP A 13 23.48 -31.14 0.91
CA ASP A 13 22.59 -30.37 1.77
C ASP A 13 21.74 -29.47 0.86
N VAL A 14 20.52 -29.92 0.54
CA VAL A 14 19.61 -29.16 -0.30
C VAL A 14 19.11 -27.99 0.55
N ALA A 15 19.70 -26.82 0.34
CA ALA A 15 19.25 -25.60 1.00
C ALA A 15 17.72 -25.44 0.87
N PRO A 16 17.02 -25.05 1.94
CA PRO A 16 15.57 -24.93 1.90
C PRO A 16 15.15 -23.92 0.83
N GLN A 17 14.27 -24.36 -0.07
CA GLN A 17 13.75 -23.53 -1.17
C GLN A 17 12.71 -22.50 -0.71
N SER A 18 12.15 -22.67 0.49
CA SER A 18 11.15 -21.76 1.07
C SER A 18 11.30 -21.70 2.59
N MET A 19 10.94 -20.54 3.14
CA MET A 19 10.82 -20.32 4.58
C MET A 19 9.38 -19.94 4.90
N LYS A 20 8.80 -20.59 5.90
CA LYS A 20 7.50 -20.21 6.47
C LYS A 20 7.75 -19.61 7.84
N LEU A 21 7.19 -18.43 8.06
CA LEU A 21 7.35 -17.67 9.29
C LEU A 21 6.06 -16.92 9.59
N HIS A 22 5.76 -16.77 10.88
CA HIS A 22 4.75 -15.81 11.32
C HIS A 22 5.34 -14.41 11.43
N ARG A 23 6.63 -14.30 11.76
CA ARG A 23 7.29 -13.03 12.01
C ARG A 23 8.77 -13.08 11.69
N LEU A 24 9.27 -12.07 10.99
CA LEU A 24 10.69 -11.79 10.78
C LEU A 24 10.91 -10.30 11.00
N ALA A 25 11.77 -9.96 11.96
CA ALA A 25 12.10 -8.58 12.29
C ALA A 25 13.56 -8.28 11.94
N ILE A 26 13.78 -7.15 11.27
CA ILE A 26 15.09 -6.52 11.14
C ILE A 26 15.17 -5.46 12.24
N VAL A 27 16.17 -5.59 13.10
CA VAL A 27 16.42 -4.68 14.23
C VAL A 27 17.73 -3.91 14.01
N ASP A 28 17.81 -2.70 14.53
CA ASP A 28 19.05 -1.94 14.58
C ASP A 28 19.93 -2.32 15.78
N ASP A 29 21.05 -1.61 15.93
CA ASP A 29 22.02 -1.77 17.03
C ASP A 29 21.47 -1.46 18.42
N LYS A 30 20.35 -0.74 18.50
CA LYS A 30 19.63 -0.40 19.74
C LYS A 30 18.48 -1.35 20.03
N GLY A 31 18.26 -2.35 19.18
CA GLY A 31 17.14 -3.29 19.28
C GLY A 31 15.80 -2.73 18.81
N VAL A 32 15.79 -1.59 18.11
CA VAL A 32 14.58 -1.01 17.53
C VAL A 32 14.28 -1.73 16.21
N GLU A 33 13.05 -2.22 16.06
CA GLU A 33 12.56 -2.79 14.82
C GLU A 33 12.55 -1.72 13.73
N ARG A 34 13.07 -2.06 12.54
CA ARG A 34 13.12 -1.18 11.35
C ARG A 34 12.20 -1.66 10.24
N LEU A 35 12.06 -2.98 10.16
CA LEU A 35 11.25 -3.66 9.19
C LEU A 35 10.74 -4.95 9.81
N VAL A 36 9.45 -5.21 9.71
CA VAL A 36 8.84 -6.48 10.15
C VAL A 36 8.05 -7.07 9.00
N LEU A 37 8.30 -8.34 8.68
CA LEU A 37 7.39 -9.19 7.91
C LEU A 37 6.56 -9.99 8.92
N GLU A 38 5.24 -9.82 8.93
CA GLU A 38 4.35 -10.44 9.91
C GLU A 38 3.03 -10.92 9.30
N ALA A 39 2.58 -12.10 9.74
CA ALA A 39 1.26 -12.63 9.49
C ALA A 39 0.35 -12.36 10.71
N ASP A 40 -0.93 -12.12 10.45
CA ASP A 40 -1.95 -11.92 11.48
C ASP A 40 -1.67 -10.74 12.42
N SER A 41 -1.01 -9.68 11.93
CA SER A 41 -0.67 -8.51 12.74
C SER A 41 -1.94 -7.77 13.15
N THR A 42 -2.17 -7.65 14.46
CA THR A 42 -3.35 -6.98 15.05
C THR A 42 -3.00 -5.68 15.77
N GLU A 43 -1.76 -5.24 15.65
CA GLU A 43 -1.22 -4.08 16.37
C GLU A 43 -0.60 -3.07 15.40
N VAL A 44 -0.75 -1.79 15.70
CA VAL A 44 0.02 -0.67 15.12
C VAL A 44 0.81 0.00 16.24
N ARG A 45 2.00 0.52 15.97
CA ARG A 45 2.74 1.35 16.93
C ARG A 45 2.78 2.80 16.44
N ILE A 46 2.17 3.71 17.18
CA ILE A 46 2.06 5.12 16.81
C ILE A 46 2.33 5.95 18.07
N ASP A 47 3.23 6.93 18.00
CA ASP A 47 3.54 7.84 19.11
C ASP A 47 3.90 7.07 20.41
N GLY A 48 4.76 6.05 20.28
CA GLY A 48 5.19 5.14 21.34
C GLY A 48 4.09 4.22 21.88
N LYS A 49 2.87 4.29 21.36
CA LYS A 49 1.70 3.53 21.84
C LYS A 49 1.37 2.40 20.88
N VAL A 50 1.10 1.24 21.46
CA VAL A 50 0.53 0.10 20.74
C VAL A 50 -0.99 0.24 20.71
N GLN A 51 -1.58 0.22 19.53
CA GLN A 51 -3.04 0.24 19.34
C GLN A 51 -3.48 -1.00 18.59
N LYS A 52 -4.70 -1.49 18.88
CA LYS A 52 -5.27 -2.64 18.19
C LYS A 52 -6.03 -2.22 16.93
N VAL A 53 -5.83 -2.97 15.85
CA VAL A 53 -6.63 -2.84 14.63
C VAL A 53 -7.80 -3.83 14.63
N LYS A 54 -8.88 -3.49 13.92
CA LYS A 54 -10.10 -4.30 13.86
C LYS A 54 -9.93 -5.60 13.07
N LYS A 55 -9.06 -5.57 12.06
CA LYS A 55 -8.77 -6.71 11.18
C LYS A 55 -7.27 -6.95 11.15
N ALA A 56 -6.91 -8.22 11.09
CA ALA A 56 -5.53 -8.62 10.99
C ALA A 56 -4.95 -8.20 9.62
N ARG A 57 -3.67 -7.81 9.64
CA ARG A 57 -2.89 -7.41 8.47
C ARG A 57 -1.77 -8.42 8.25
N HIS A 58 -1.50 -8.75 6.99
CA HIS A 58 -0.38 -9.62 6.63
C HIS A 58 0.56 -8.88 5.69
N GLY A 59 1.85 -8.84 5.99
CA GLY A 59 2.82 -8.24 5.09
C GLY A 59 3.99 -7.57 5.79
N LEU A 60 4.37 -6.42 5.26
CA LEU A 60 5.54 -5.64 5.61
C LEU A 60 5.15 -4.40 6.41
N ILE A 61 5.82 -4.15 7.53
CA ILE A 61 5.65 -2.97 8.37
C ILE A 61 6.99 -2.26 8.47
N LEU A 62 7.00 -0.94 8.27
CA LEU A 62 8.17 -0.08 8.34
C LEU A 62 8.14 0.76 9.62
N PHE A 63 9.30 0.98 10.24
CA PHE A 63 9.38 1.70 11.50
C PHE A 63 10.44 2.82 11.48
N ASN A 64 10.15 3.93 12.15
CA ASN A 64 11.09 5.03 12.36
C ASN A 64 12.11 4.74 13.48
N ALA A 65 12.97 5.70 13.81
CA ALA A 65 13.99 5.56 14.86
C ALA A 65 13.45 5.50 16.30
N ASN A 66 12.20 5.89 16.51
CA ASN A 66 11.51 5.76 17.79
C ASN A 66 10.79 4.40 17.91
N GLY A 67 10.75 3.62 16.83
CA GLY A 67 10.04 2.34 16.75
C GLY A 67 8.56 2.47 16.37
N ASP A 68 8.11 3.65 15.92
CA ASP A 68 6.74 3.84 15.45
C ASP A 68 6.60 3.48 13.96
N GLU A 69 5.45 2.92 13.61
CA GLU A 69 5.04 2.58 12.25
C GLU A 69 5.04 3.83 11.37
N VAL A 70 5.62 3.71 10.17
CA VAL A 70 5.66 4.74 9.12
C VAL A 70 5.03 4.25 7.82
N GLY A 71 4.15 3.26 7.92
CA GLY A 71 3.50 2.58 6.81
C GLY A 71 4.08 1.20 6.53
N GLY A 72 3.80 0.68 5.34
CA GLY A 72 4.12 -0.68 4.95
C GLY A 72 3.34 -1.16 3.74
N MET A 73 3.38 -2.48 3.53
CA MET A 73 2.56 -3.18 2.55
C MET A 73 1.75 -4.23 3.29
N SER A 74 0.44 -4.25 3.12
CA SER A 74 -0.40 -5.27 3.75
C SER A 74 -1.48 -5.80 2.83
N THR A 75 -1.86 -7.05 3.07
CA THR A 75 -3.12 -7.63 2.63
C THR A 75 -4.04 -7.75 3.83
N ILE A 76 -5.32 -7.47 3.63
CA ILE A 76 -6.38 -7.63 4.64
C ILE A 76 -7.50 -8.47 4.03
N ASP A 77 -7.87 -9.53 4.74
CA ASP A 77 -8.95 -10.43 4.30
C ASP A 77 -10.26 -9.66 4.07
N GLY A 78 -10.76 -9.75 2.84
CA GLY A 78 -11.98 -9.09 2.39
C GLY A 78 -11.86 -7.57 2.16
N GLU A 79 -10.68 -6.95 2.31
CA GLU A 79 -10.48 -5.51 2.03
C GLU A 79 -9.44 -5.24 0.94
N GLY A 80 -8.64 -6.24 0.57
CA GLY A 80 -7.71 -6.16 -0.55
C GLY A 80 -6.26 -5.97 -0.09
N SER A 81 -5.49 -5.23 -0.88
CA SER A 81 -4.05 -5.02 -0.67
C SER A 81 -3.71 -3.54 -0.74
N ALA A 82 -2.78 -3.09 0.10
CA ALA A 82 -2.33 -1.71 0.11
C ALA A 82 -0.82 -1.60 0.36
N ILE A 83 -0.18 -0.63 -0.28
CA ILE A 83 1.11 -0.06 0.13
C ILE A 83 0.82 1.35 0.60
N ILE A 84 1.06 1.63 1.89
CA ILE A 84 0.79 2.92 2.51
C ILE A 84 2.09 3.46 3.09
N LEU A 85 2.33 4.76 2.92
CA LEU A 85 3.41 5.48 3.58
C LEU A 85 2.82 6.56 4.48
N ASP A 86 3.19 6.53 5.75
CA ASP A 86 2.71 7.48 6.74
C ASP A 86 3.67 8.66 6.88
N GLY A 87 3.15 9.76 7.41
CA GLY A 87 3.90 10.97 7.68
C GLY A 87 3.53 11.54 9.02
N TYR A 88 4.57 11.99 9.73
CA TYR A 88 4.49 12.59 11.06
C TYR A 88 4.55 14.10 10.92
N MET A 89 3.45 14.77 11.26
CA MET A 89 3.33 16.24 11.28
C MET A 89 3.16 16.70 12.73
N GLY A 90 4.28 16.89 13.43
CA GLY A 90 4.27 17.07 14.88
C GLY A 90 3.85 15.79 15.59
N ASN A 91 2.79 15.85 16.39
CA ASN A 91 2.25 14.69 17.13
C ASN A 91 1.16 13.94 16.35
N ASP A 92 0.85 14.37 15.12
CA ASP A 92 -0.15 13.72 14.27
C ASP A 92 0.51 12.80 13.24
N VAL A 93 0.04 11.56 13.17
CA VAL A 93 0.38 10.61 12.09
C VAL A 93 -0.79 10.51 11.11
N SER A 94 -0.47 10.47 9.83
CA SER A 94 -1.46 10.28 8.76
C SER A 94 -0.87 9.48 7.61
N GLU A 95 -1.70 8.64 7.01
CA GLU A 95 -1.42 8.06 5.70
C GLU A 95 -1.24 9.19 4.70
N ARG A 96 -0.07 9.27 4.05
CA ARG A 96 0.26 10.37 3.12
C ARG A 96 0.09 9.95 1.67
N VAL A 97 0.53 8.74 1.36
CA VAL A 97 0.52 8.19 0.00
C VAL A 97 0.10 6.73 0.10
N GLY A 98 -0.82 6.32 -0.77
CA GLY A 98 -1.27 4.95 -0.83
C GLY A 98 -1.38 4.42 -2.25
N PHE A 99 -1.09 3.14 -2.41
CA PHE A 99 -1.40 2.34 -3.59
C PHE A 99 -2.32 1.22 -3.11
N VAL A 100 -3.54 1.16 -3.61
CA VAL A 100 -4.58 0.26 -3.11
C VAL A 100 -5.17 -0.53 -4.26
N VAL A 101 -5.42 -1.82 -4.01
CA VAL A 101 -6.23 -2.70 -4.86
C VAL A 101 -7.30 -3.34 -3.99
N LYS A 102 -8.57 -3.15 -4.36
CA LYS A 102 -9.73 -3.67 -3.64
C LYS A 102 -10.22 -4.99 -4.22
N PRO A 103 -11.02 -5.77 -3.46
CA PRO A 103 -11.58 -7.03 -3.93
C PRO A 103 -12.52 -6.92 -5.13
N ASP A 104 -13.14 -5.75 -5.33
CA ASP A 104 -13.98 -5.43 -6.50
C ASP A 104 -13.14 -5.18 -7.78
N GLY A 105 -11.82 -5.25 -7.69
CA GLY A 105 -10.89 -5.01 -8.79
C GLY A 105 -10.55 -3.54 -9.02
N SER A 106 -11.15 -2.62 -8.27
CA SER A 106 -10.73 -1.22 -8.32
C SER A 106 -9.31 -1.05 -7.77
N ALA A 107 -8.54 -0.15 -8.37
CA ALA A 107 -7.16 0.09 -8.01
C ALA A 107 -6.86 1.59 -8.11
N TYR A 108 -6.19 2.14 -7.11
CA TYR A 108 -5.92 3.57 -7.07
C TYR A 108 -4.65 3.92 -6.30
N LEU A 109 -4.08 5.05 -6.70
CA LEU A 109 -3.11 5.82 -5.96
C LEU A 109 -3.79 7.06 -5.39
N PHE A 110 -3.46 7.39 -4.15
CA PHE A 110 -3.90 8.65 -3.54
C PHE A 110 -2.74 9.37 -2.85
N VAL A 111 -2.90 10.68 -2.69
CA VAL A 111 -2.06 11.51 -1.82
C VAL A 111 -2.95 12.33 -0.91
N ASN A 112 -2.74 12.25 0.40
CA ASN A 112 -3.44 13.05 1.40
C ASN A 112 -2.63 14.31 1.76
N ASP A 113 -3.23 15.28 2.44
CA ASP A 113 -2.54 16.35 3.18
C ASP A 113 -2.37 16.02 4.67
N GLY A 114 -1.62 16.84 5.41
CA GLY A 114 -1.35 16.59 6.82
C GLY A 114 -2.58 16.58 7.73
N GLN A 115 -3.76 16.90 7.19
CA GLN A 115 -5.06 16.86 7.87
C GLN A 115 -5.90 15.64 7.44
N ARG A 116 -5.26 14.64 6.80
CA ARG A 116 -5.88 13.40 6.30
C ARG A 116 -6.91 13.61 5.19
N GLN A 117 -6.86 14.75 4.48
CA GLN A 117 -7.74 15.00 3.34
C GLN A 117 -7.07 14.59 2.04
N GLU A 118 -7.75 13.85 1.18
CA GLU A 118 -7.24 13.47 -0.13
C GLU A 118 -7.08 14.68 -1.03
N ARG A 119 -5.93 14.78 -1.71
CA ARG A 119 -5.53 15.90 -2.59
C ARG A 119 -5.41 15.48 -4.03
N VAL A 120 -4.98 14.26 -4.24
CA VAL A 120 -4.72 13.67 -5.56
C VAL A 120 -5.28 12.27 -5.55
N HIS A 121 -6.07 11.95 -6.57
CA HIS A 121 -6.55 10.60 -6.86
C HIS A 121 -6.11 10.21 -8.28
N LEU A 122 -5.61 8.99 -8.45
CA LEU A 122 -5.43 8.37 -9.75
C LEU A 122 -5.86 6.91 -9.65
N GLY A 123 -6.88 6.51 -10.39
CA GLY A 123 -7.37 5.14 -10.22
C GLY A 123 -8.29 4.64 -11.32
N VAL A 124 -8.60 3.35 -11.23
CA VAL A 124 -9.58 2.65 -12.03
C VAL A 124 -10.66 2.12 -11.09
N ASP A 125 -11.92 2.43 -11.36
CA ASP A 125 -13.05 1.93 -10.58
C ASP A 125 -13.53 0.54 -11.04
N GLU A 126 -14.46 -0.06 -10.30
CA GLU A 126 -15.05 -1.36 -10.61
C GLU A 126 -15.69 -1.41 -12.02
N ALA A 127 -16.24 -0.28 -12.48
CA ALA A 127 -16.81 -0.14 -13.82
C ALA A 127 -15.75 0.09 -14.91
N ARG A 128 -14.46 -0.03 -14.57
CA ARG A 128 -13.28 0.14 -15.44
C ARG A 128 -13.11 1.57 -15.96
N ASN A 129 -13.66 2.56 -15.27
CA ASN A 129 -13.41 3.95 -15.61
C ASN A 129 -12.10 4.37 -14.98
N THR A 130 -11.22 4.99 -15.77
CA THR A 130 -10.00 5.62 -15.25
C THR A 130 -10.33 7.02 -14.78
N SER A 131 -9.76 7.45 -13.67
CA SER A 131 -9.94 8.81 -13.13
C SER A 131 -8.64 9.43 -12.67
N PHE A 132 -8.52 10.74 -12.87
CA PHE A 132 -7.52 11.61 -12.25
C PHE A 132 -8.24 12.78 -11.58
N LYS A 133 -7.99 13.00 -10.28
CA LYS A 133 -8.63 14.06 -9.52
C LYS A 133 -7.61 14.91 -8.77
N LEU A 134 -7.86 16.22 -8.77
CA LEU A 134 -7.24 17.18 -7.87
C LEU A 134 -8.34 17.77 -7.00
N LEU A 135 -8.23 17.60 -5.68
CA LEU A 135 -9.25 18.01 -4.73
C LEU A 135 -8.82 19.25 -3.92
N ASP A 136 -9.77 20.06 -3.43
CA ASP A 136 -9.52 21.18 -2.53
C ASP A 136 -9.55 20.78 -1.04
N GLY A 137 -9.36 21.76 -0.14
CA GLY A 137 -9.30 21.58 1.32
C GLY A 137 -10.49 20.83 1.94
N GLN A 138 -11.59 20.74 1.20
CA GLN A 138 -12.85 20.14 1.60
C GLN A 138 -13.15 18.89 0.76
N GLU A 139 -12.12 18.31 0.13
CA GLU A 139 -12.18 17.18 -0.78
C GLU A 139 -13.14 17.39 -1.96
N GLN A 140 -13.38 18.65 -2.35
CA GLN A 140 -14.17 18.93 -3.54
C GLN A 140 -13.28 18.91 -4.79
N PRO A 141 -13.65 18.17 -5.86
CA PRO A 141 -12.86 18.13 -7.07
C PRO A 141 -12.76 19.51 -7.74
N ARG A 142 -11.52 19.97 -7.92
CA ARG A 142 -11.19 21.15 -8.74
C ARG A 142 -10.87 20.72 -10.16
N VAL A 143 -10.29 19.54 -10.32
CA VAL A 143 -10.16 18.84 -11.59
C VAL A 143 -10.62 17.40 -11.36
N ASP A 144 -11.53 16.92 -12.19
CA ASP A 144 -11.88 15.50 -12.29
C ASP A 144 -11.92 15.14 -13.77
N ALA A 145 -11.02 14.27 -14.19
CA ALA A 145 -10.96 13.71 -15.52
C ALA A 145 -11.32 12.24 -15.42
N ARG A 146 -12.40 11.83 -16.08
CA ARG A 146 -12.86 10.44 -16.12
C ARG A 146 -12.88 9.92 -17.54
N VAL A 147 -12.28 8.76 -17.78
CA VAL A 147 -12.26 8.09 -19.09
C VAL A 147 -12.99 6.76 -18.95
N GLN A 148 -14.04 6.60 -19.74
CA GLN A 148 -14.83 5.38 -19.80
C GLN A 148 -14.15 4.32 -20.68
N PRO A 149 -14.53 3.02 -20.58
CA PRO A 149 -13.93 1.96 -21.40
C PRO A 149 -14.04 2.15 -22.91
N ASP A 150 -15.03 2.93 -23.37
CA ASP A 150 -15.22 3.27 -24.78
C ASP A 150 -14.34 4.46 -25.25
N GLY A 151 -13.53 5.02 -24.35
CA GLY A 151 -12.67 6.18 -24.60
C GLY A 151 -13.35 7.53 -24.39
N LYS A 152 -14.65 7.56 -24.07
CA LYS A 152 -15.36 8.81 -23.78
C LYS A 152 -14.74 9.45 -22.53
N THR A 153 -14.38 10.73 -22.67
CA THR A 153 -13.79 11.52 -21.59
C THR A 153 -14.80 12.51 -21.04
N GLU A 154 -14.93 12.56 -19.72
CA GLU A 154 -15.75 13.52 -18.99
C GLU A 154 -14.86 14.35 -18.07
N TRP A 155 -15.07 15.66 -18.09
CA TRP A 155 -14.35 16.62 -17.25
C TRP A 155 -15.33 17.32 -16.32
N SER A 156 -14.98 17.45 -15.04
CA SER A 156 -15.74 18.24 -14.07
C SER A 156 -14.83 18.95 -13.06
N GLY A 157 -15.42 19.84 -12.26
CA GLY A 157 -14.69 20.70 -11.33
C GLY A 157 -14.43 22.11 -11.87
N THR A 158 -14.12 23.03 -10.96
CA THR A 158 -13.95 24.47 -11.31
C THR A 158 -12.71 24.79 -12.16
N GLY A 159 -11.75 23.87 -12.22
CA GLY A 159 -10.54 23.95 -13.06
C GLY A 159 -10.60 23.02 -14.28
N ALA A 160 -11.76 22.42 -14.57
CA ALA A 160 -11.94 21.62 -15.78
C ALA A 160 -11.68 22.48 -17.03
N PRO A 161 -11.03 21.92 -18.08
CA PRO A 161 -10.94 22.61 -19.35
C PRO A 161 -12.35 22.91 -19.86
N ALA A 162 -12.58 24.11 -20.39
CA ALA A 162 -13.84 24.42 -21.05
C ALA A 162 -14.10 23.34 -22.11
N ASN A 163 -15.25 22.68 -22.05
CA ASN A 163 -15.66 21.69 -23.05
C ASN A 163 -15.60 22.36 -24.43
N LYS A 164 -14.51 22.12 -25.16
CA LYS A 164 -14.46 22.46 -26.58
C LYS A 164 -15.43 21.49 -27.23
N ALA A 165 -16.52 22.03 -27.77
CA ALA A 165 -17.47 21.25 -28.56
C ALA A 165 -16.70 20.36 -29.53
N GLU A 166 -17.08 19.08 -29.60
CA GLU A 166 -16.52 18.13 -30.56
C GLU A 166 -16.51 18.76 -31.95
N PRO A 167 -15.42 18.64 -32.72
CA PRO A 167 -15.43 19.08 -34.09
C PRO A 167 -16.54 18.33 -34.81
N LYS A 168 -17.56 19.07 -35.28
CA LYS A 168 -18.60 18.50 -36.14
C LYS A 168 -17.88 17.79 -37.30
N ALA A 169 -18.13 16.50 -37.45
CA ALA A 169 -17.70 15.75 -38.61
C ALA A 169 -18.10 16.53 -39.87
N ARG A 170 -17.13 16.81 -40.73
CA ARG A 170 -17.35 17.42 -42.04
C ARG A 170 -17.82 16.37 -43.03
#